data_AF-A0A0S8H5Q3-F1
#
_entry.id   AF-A0A0S8H5Q3-F1
#
_cell.length_a   1.000
_cell.length_b   1.000
_cell.length_c   1.000
_cell.angle_alpha   90.00
_cell.angle_beta   90.00
_cell.angle_gamma   90.00
#
_symmetry.space_group_name_H-M   'P 1'
#
loop_
_entity.id
_entity.type
_entity.pdbx_description
1 polymer ?
#
loop_
_entity_poly.entity_id
_entity_poly.type
_entity_poly.pdbx_seq_one_letter_code
_entity_poly.pdbx_strand_id
1 'polypeptide(L)'
;MKAQLQLTQLLALAILLTSATSNLGATTLPDQPYAAITAVSGTNPEAEAYLSKGAQLMAERRYTAARRAYKAAAELLRADGKLPVEPLRRIADAYYFEGRYQSAAATLDHLAGEAATYGDLATEVWALADAAWVDAVAGHKIDMERRLQRLMRLLDSPYLPDEVRGEVQAKRLRGVPTGQMVAATSGSH
;
A
#
# COMPACT_ATOMS: atom_id res chain seq x y z
N MET A 1 76.26 -12.96 9.43
CA MET A 1 76.75 -12.13 10.54
C MET A 1 75.57 -11.40 11.16
N LYS A 2 75.34 -11.64 12.46
CA LYS A 2 74.73 -10.75 13.48
C LYS A 2 73.31 -10.24 13.21
N ALA A 3 72.30 -10.81 13.87
CA ALA A 3 71.84 -10.48 15.24
C ALA A 3 71.23 -9.05 15.29
N GLN A 4 69.90 -8.92 15.32
CA GLN A 4 69.00 -9.04 16.49
C GLN A 4 68.88 -7.75 17.33
N LEU A 5 67.61 -7.38 17.56
CA LEU A 5 67.02 -6.56 18.64
C LEU A 5 67.28 -5.04 18.67
N GLN A 6 66.22 -4.22 18.57
CA GLN A 6 65.30 -3.88 19.68
C GLN A 6 63.93 -3.49 19.09
N LEU A 7 62.81 -4.17 19.36
CA LEU A 7 61.99 -4.29 20.60
C LEU A 7 61.05 -3.09 20.86
N THR A 8 59.75 -3.42 20.92
CA THR A 8 58.67 -2.84 21.77
C THR A 8 58.08 -1.46 21.49
N GLN A 9 56.85 -1.45 20.91
CA GLN A 9 55.55 -1.07 21.53
C GLN A 9 54.47 -1.35 20.46
N LEU A 10 53.61 -2.38 20.51
CA LEU A 10 52.61 -2.78 21.50
C LEU A 10 51.51 -1.72 21.70
N LEU A 11 50.48 -1.74 20.83
CA LEU A 11 49.11 -1.52 21.28
C LEU A 11 48.10 -2.27 20.40
N ALA A 12 47.23 -2.99 21.08
CA ALA A 12 46.18 -3.85 20.55
C ALA A 12 44.89 -3.06 20.25
N LEU A 13 44.15 -3.48 19.22
CA LEU A 13 42.69 -3.34 19.14
C LEU A 13 42.20 -4.37 18.11
N ALA A 14 41.85 -5.60 18.51
CA ALA A 14 40.60 -5.99 19.14
C ALA A 14 39.33 -5.55 18.35
N ILE A 15 38.82 -6.51 17.57
CA ILE A 15 37.40 -6.86 17.42
C ILE A 15 36.48 -5.75 16.88
N LEU A 16 35.94 -5.96 15.65
CA LEU A 16 34.49 -6.07 15.45
C LEU A 16 34.18 -6.54 14.01
N LEU A 17 33.55 -7.72 13.95
CA LEU A 17 32.65 -8.08 12.85
C LEU A 17 31.67 -6.93 12.68
N THR A 18 31.76 -6.22 11.56
CA THR A 18 30.66 -5.37 11.12
C THR A 18 30.06 -6.07 9.92
N SER A 19 29.00 -6.83 10.18
CA SER A 19 28.04 -7.24 9.15
C SER A 19 27.68 -5.99 8.35
N ALA A 20 28.01 -5.98 7.06
CA ALA A 20 27.52 -4.99 6.14
C ALA A 20 25.99 -5.09 6.12
N THR A 21 25.35 -4.30 6.97
CA THR A 21 23.93 -4.05 6.91
C THR A 21 23.75 -3.18 5.69
N SER A 22 23.37 -3.80 4.57
CA SER A 22 22.89 -3.09 3.41
C SER A 22 21.62 -2.34 3.82
N ASN A 23 21.79 -1.12 4.35
CA ASN A 23 20.74 -0.13 4.36
C ASN A 23 20.47 0.20 2.89
N LEU A 24 19.58 -0.59 2.29
CA LEU A 24 18.81 -0.18 1.13
C LEU A 24 18.17 1.15 1.54
N GLY A 25 18.76 2.24 1.06
CA GLY A 25 18.22 3.57 1.19
C GLY A 25 16.77 3.50 0.74
N ALA A 26 15.87 3.74 1.68
CA ALA A 26 14.49 4.04 1.38
C ALA A 26 14.51 5.32 0.54
N THR A 27 14.51 5.16 -0.79
CA THR A 27 14.16 6.23 -1.70
C THR A 27 12.75 6.62 -1.33
N THR A 28 12.64 7.68 -0.55
CA THR A 28 11.39 8.28 -0.13
C THR A 28 10.76 8.84 -1.40
N LEU A 29 9.86 8.05 -2.01
CA LEU A 29 8.96 8.59 -3.02
C LEU A 29 8.13 9.70 -2.36
N PRO A 30 7.94 10.85 -3.04
CA PRO A 30 7.14 11.94 -2.51
C PRO A 30 5.70 11.47 -2.30
N ASP A 31 5.13 11.78 -1.13
CA ASP A 31 3.71 11.60 -0.76
C ASP A 31 3.03 10.34 -1.31
N GLN A 32 3.41 9.17 -0.82
CA GLN A 32 2.56 7.98 -0.91
C GLN A 32 1.50 8.07 0.20
N PRO A 33 0.20 8.32 -0.09
CA PRO A 33 -0.87 8.48 0.92
C PRO A 33 -1.29 7.14 1.56
N TYR A 34 -0.46 6.11 1.46
CA TYR A 34 -0.71 4.75 1.90
C TYR A 34 0.27 4.46 3.04
N ALA A 35 -0.07 4.90 4.26
CA ALA A 35 0.61 4.45 5.45
C ALA A 35 0.55 2.91 5.50
N ALA A 36 1.70 2.29 5.75
CA ALA A 36 1.93 0.87 5.60
C ALA A 36 1.00 0.05 6.51
N ILE A 37 -0.02 -0.58 5.93
CA ILE A 37 -0.53 -1.82 6.51
C ILE A 37 0.58 -2.83 6.31
N THR A 38 1.27 -3.20 7.38
CA THR A 38 2.29 -4.26 7.39
C THR A 38 1.63 -5.54 6.89
N ALA A 39 1.79 -5.82 5.59
CA ALA A 39 1.41 -7.08 5.01
C ALA A 39 2.18 -8.17 5.78
N VAL A 40 1.45 -9.18 6.26
CA VAL A 40 2.07 -10.37 6.86
C VAL A 40 2.93 -10.99 5.76
N SER A 41 4.25 -10.79 5.84
CA SER A 41 5.26 -11.45 5.01
C SER A 41 5.24 -12.95 5.29
N GLY A 42 4.28 -13.64 4.68
CA GLY A 42 4.25 -15.09 4.55
C GLY A 42 5.00 -15.49 3.28
N THR A 43 6.32 -15.36 3.31
CA THR A 43 7.38 -16.04 2.56
C THR A 43 6.97 -16.95 1.39
N ASN A 44 6.44 -16.38 0.30
CA ASN A 44 6.52 -17.03 -1.01
C ASN A 44 7.61 -16.32 -1.81
N PRO A 45 8.83 -16.87 -1.90
CA PRO A 45 9.94 -16.19 -2.53
C PRO A 45 9.69 -15.91 -4.02
N GLU A 46 8.85 -16.72 -4.67
CA GLU A 46 8.45 -16.48 -6.06
C GLU A 46 7.48 -15.29 -6.16
N ALA A 47 6.50 -15.19 -5.25
CA ALA A 47 5.62 -14.02 -5.18
C ALA A 47 6.42 -12.74 -4.91
N GLU A 48 7.41 -12.78 -4.01
CA GLU A 48 8.32 -11.67 -3.72
C GLU A 48 9.15 -11.27 -4.94
N ALA A 49 9.63 -12.24 -5.72
CA ALA A 49 10.34 -11.97 -6.98
C ALA A 49 9.43 -11.25 -8.00
N TYR A 50 8.16 -11.65 -8.11
CA TYR A 50 7.18 -10.96 -8.96
C TYR A 50 6.81 -9.56 -8.45
N LEU A 51 6.69 -9.37 -7.13
CA LEU A 51 6.51 -8.05 -6.52
C LEU A 51 7.69 -7.11 -6.85
N SER A 52 8.92 -7.58 -6.63
CA SER A 52 10.14 -6.83 -6.93
C SER A 52 10.24 -6.47 -8.42
N LYS A 53 9.97 -7.43 -9.30
CA LYS A 53 9.91 -7.20 -10.75
C LYS A 53 8.84 -6.18 -11.12
N GLY A 54 7.65 -6.28 -10.53
CA GLY A 54 6.57 -5.31 -10.72
C GLY A 54 6.99 -3.90 -10.31
N ALA A 55 7.68 -3.75 -9.18
CA ALA A 55 8.17 -2.47 -8.68
C ALA A 55 9.21 -1.84 -9.61
N GLN A 56 10.15 -2.64 -10.13
CA GLN A 56 11.11 -2.18 -11.15
C GLN A 56 10.38 -1.69 -12.41
N LEU A 57 9.40 -2.45 -12.91
CA LEU A 57 8.60 -2.07 -14.08
C LEU A 57 7.77 -0.81 -13.84
N MET A 58 7.27 -0.59 -12.63
CA MET A 58 6.60 0.67 -12.24
C MET A 58 7.56 1.86 -12.33
N ALA A 59 8.79 1.71 -11.81
CA ALA A 59 9.80 2.76 -11.87
C ALA A 59 10.18 3.12 -13.32
N GLU A 60 10.18 2.13 -14.22
CA GLU A 60 10.35 2.31 -15.68
C GLU A 60 9.10 2.85 -16.40
N ARG A 61 8.00 3.14 -15.69
CA ARG A 61 6.69 3.54 -16.24
C ARG A 61 6.08 2.51 -17.19
N ARG A 62 6.46 1.23 -17.06
CA ARG A 62 5.94 0.10 -17.84
C ARG A 62 4.75 -0.55 -17.14
N TYR A 63 3.73 0.26 -16.88
CA TYR A 63 2.61 -0.09 -15.98
C TYR A 63 1.86 -1.37 -16.40
N THR A 64 1.62 -1.57 -17.70
CA THR A 64 0.99 -2.81 -18.19
C THR A 64 1.83 -4.06 -17.89
N ALA A 65 3.15 -3.99 -18.03
CA ALA A 65 4.04 -5.10 -17.68
C ALA A 65 4.09 -5.30 -16.16
N ALA A 66 4.13 -4.21 -15.38
CA ALA A 66 4.09 -4.25 -13.93
C ALA A 66 2.84 -4.98 -13.41
N ARG A 67 1.65 -4.65 -13.94
CA ARG A 67 0.40 -5.36 -13.59
C ARG A 67 0.46 -6.86 -13.85
N ARG A 68 1.11 -7.31 -14.92
CA ARG A 68 1.27 -8.75 -15.19
C ARG A 68 2.12 -9.41 -14.13
N ALA A 69 3.21 -8.77 -13.70
CA ALA A 69 4.05 -9.27 -12.62
C ALA A 69 3.28 -9.32 -11.29
N TYR A 70 2.58 -8.25 -10.92
CA TYR A 70 1.76 -8.23 -9.70
C TYR A 70 0.60 -9.24 -9.76
N LYS A 71 0.01 -9.49 -10.93
CA LYS A 71 -1.02 -10.51 -11.08
C LYS A 71 -0.46 -11.90 -10.77
N ALA A 72 0.74 -12.22 -11.27
CA ALA A 72 1.41 -13.49 -10.95
C ALA A 72 1.70 -13.61 -9.44
N ALA A 73 2.15 -12.54 -8.78
CA ALA A 73 2.31 -12.52 -7.33
C ALA A 73 0.98 -12.76 -6.60
N ALA A 74 -0.11 -12.13 -7.05
CA ALA A 74 -1.43 -12.29 -6.46
C ALA A 74 -1.95 -13.74 -6.59
N GLU A 75 -1.70 -14.38 -7.75
CA GLU A 75 -2.07 -15.78 -7.98
C GLU A 75 -1.32 -16.73 -7.05
N LEU A 76 -0.01 -16.53 -6.87
CA LEU A 76 0.80 -17.32 -5.93
C LEU A 76 0.34 -17.15 -4.48
N LEU A 77 0.06 -15.91 -4.04
CA LEU A 77 -0.45 -15.68 -2.68
C LEU A 77 -1.82 -16.33 -2.46
N ARG A 78 -2.73 -16.28 -3.45
CA ARG A 78 -4.01 -17.00 -3.36
C ARG A 78 -3.83 -18.51 -3.29
N ALA A 79 -2.88 -19.06 -4.06
CA ALA A 79 -2.56 -20.48 -4.02
C ALA A 79 -2.05 -20.91 -2.63
N ASP A 80 -1.37 -20.01 -1.92
CA ASP A 80 -0.94 -20.19 -0.52
C ASP A 80 -2.06 -19.93 0.52
N GLY A 81 -3.29 -19.66 0.09
CA GLY A 81 -4.41 -19.32 0.98
C GLY A 81 -4.27 -17.96 1.67
N LYS A 82 -3.54 -17.02 1.05
CA LYS A 82 -3.31 -15.66 1.57
C LYS A 82 -4.09 -14.64 0.76
N LEU A 83 -4.57 -13.60 1.44
CA LEU A 83 -5.17 -12.43 0.80
C LEU A 83 -4.08 -11.61 0.07
N PRO A 84 -4.15 -11.41 -1.25
CA PRO A 84 -3.12 -10.72 -2.03
C PRO A 84 -3.23 -9.19 -1.94
N VAL A 85 -3.16 -8.64 -0.71
CA VAL A 85 -3.37 -7.20 -0.43
C VAL A 85 -2.39 -6.34 -1.23
N GLU A 86 -1.08 -6.57 -1.06
CA GLU A 86 -0.06 -5.74 -1.69
C GLU A 86 -0.11 -5.82 -3.22
N PRO A 87 -0.12 -7.01 -3.87
CA PRO A 87 -0.20 -7.07 -5.32
C PRO A 87 -1.43 -6.37 -5.90
N LEU A 88 -2.61 -6.52 -5.29
CA LEU A 88 -3.83 -5.87 -5.79
C LEU A 88 -3.77 -4.35 -5.66
N ARG A 89 -3.24 -3.81 -4.55
CA ARG A 89 -2.99 -2.37 -4.42
C ARG A 89 -2.02 -1.87 -5.49
N ARG A 90 -0.92 -2.58 -5.72
CA ARG A 90 0.06 -2.23 -6.75
C ARG A 90 -0.51 -2.29 -8.18
N ILE A 91 -1.46 -3.19 -8.45
CA ILE A 91 -2.19 -3.21 -9.73
C ILE A 91 -3.08 -1.96 -9.85
N ALA A 92 -3.76 -1.55 -8.78
CA ALA A 92 -4.55 -0.33 -8.78
C ALA A 92 -3.68 0.91 -9.00
N ASP A 93 -2.52 1.01 -8.33
CA ASP A 93 -1.53 2.08 -8.55
C ASP A 93 -1.11 2.15 -10.03
N ALA A 94 -0.79 0.99 -10.64
CA ALA A 94 -0.40 0.94 -12.04
C ALA A 94 -1.51 1.43 -12.99
N TYR A 95 -2.78 1.16 -12.68
CA TYR A 95 -3.90 1.74 -13.43
C TYR A 95 -4.04 3.24 -13.18
N TYR A 96 -3.88 3.70 -11.93
CA TYR A 96 -3.95 5.11 -11.56
C TYR A 96 -2.89 5.93 -12.32
N PHE A 97 -1.64 5.48 -12.36
CA PHE A 97 -0.56 6.19 -13.07
C PHE A 97 -0.71 6.18 -14.61
N GLU A 98 -1.51 5.26 -15.18
CA GLU A 98 -1.93 5.30 -16.59
C GLU A 98 -3.15 6.21 -16.84
N GLY A 99 -3.68 6.89 -15.81
CA GLY A 99 -4.91 7.68 -15.90
C GLY A 99 -6.18 6.82 -16.02
N ARG A 100 -6.07 5.50 -15.80
CA ARG A 100 -7.18 4.55 -15.91
C ARG A 100 -7.94 4.42 -14.59
N TYR A 101 -8.49 5.52 -14.10
CA TYR A 101 -9.08 5.62 -12.75
C TYR A 101 -10.20 4.60 -12.49
N GLN A 102 -11.08 4.35 -13.46
CA GLN A 102 -12.13 3.32 -13.30
C GLN A 102 -11.55 1.92 -13.07
N SER A 103 -10.48 1.55 -13.78
CA SER A 103 -9.81 0.26 -13.58
C SER A 103 -9.08 0.19 -12.24
N ALA A 104 -8.51 1.30 -11.76
CA ALA A 104 -7.90 1.39 -10.44
C ALA A 104 -8.94 1.21 -9.32
N ALA A 105 -10.05 1.97 -9.35
CA ALA A 105 -11.14 1.85 -8.39
C ALA A 105 -11.76 0.45 -8.39
N ALA A 106 -11.99 -0.14 -9.57
CA ALA A 106 -12.51 -1.51 -9.68
C ALA A 106 -11.55 -2.56 -9.10
N THR A 107 -10.23 -2.37 -9.24
CA THR A 107 -9.24 -3.28 -8.64
C THR A 107 -9.29 -3.19 -7.10
N LEU A 108 -9.51 -1.99 -6.56
CA LEU A 108 -9.64 -1.78 -5.12
C LEU A 108 -10.98 -2.32 -4.58
N ASP A 109 -12.08 -2.22 -5.33
CA ASP A 109 -13.34 -2.90 -4.97
C ASP A 109 -13.17 -4.42 -4.95
N HIS A 110 -12.41 -4.96 -5.91
CA HIS A 110 -12.08 -6.38 -5.95
C HIS A 110 -11.28 -6.79 -4.71
N LEU A 111 -10.27 -6.01 -4.32
CA LEU A 111 -9.55 -6.22 -3.06
C LEU A 111 -10.48 -6.15 -1.84
N ALA A 112 -11.39 -5.17 -1.79
CA ALA A 112 -12.36 -5.07 -0.71
C ALA A 112 -13.28 -6.30 -0.63
N GLY A 113 -13.70 -6.83 -1.78
CA GLY A 113 -14.50 -8.06 -1.85
C GLY A 113 -13.72 -9.30 -1.38
N GLU A 114 -12.45 -9.44 -1.76
CA GLU A 114 -11.60 -10.53 -1.25
C GLU A 114 -11.38 -10.38 0.26
N ALA A 115 -11.08 -9.18 0.75
CA ALA A 115 -10.88 -8.91 2.17
C ALA A 115 -12.11 -9.26 3.01
N ALA A 116 -13.31 -8.89 2.54
CA ALA A 116 -14.57 -9.26 3.17
C ALA A 116 -14.74 -10.78 3.27
N THR A 117 -14.35 -11.52 2.22
CA THR A 117 -14.41 -12.99 2.19
C THR A 117 -13.46 -13.63 3.21
N TYR A 118 -12.30 -13.01 3.44
CA TYR A 118 -11.32 -13.44 4.44
C TYR A 118 -11.64 -12.96 5.87
N GLY A 119 -12.67 -12.12 6.05
CA GLY A 119 -12.98 -11.48 7.33
C GLY A 119 -11.97 -10.39 7.74
N ASP A 120 -11.12 -9.91 6.81
CA ASP A 120 -10.19 -8.81 7.05
C ASP A 120 -10.92 -7.47 6.85
N LEU A 121 -11.65 -7.07 7.89
CA LEU A 121 -12.44 -5.85 7.86
C LEU A 121 -11.58 -4.59 7.70
N ALA A 122 -10.36 -4.58 8.23
CA ALA A 122 -9.44 -3.44 8.11
C ALA A 122 -9.02 -3.24 6.65
N THR A 123 -8.62 -4.30 5.95
CA THR A 123 -8.29 -4.20 4.52
C THR A 123 -9.52 -3.82 3.68
N GLU A 124 -10.71 -4.34 4.01
CA GLU A 124 -11.95 -4.00 3.30
C GLU A 124 -12.23 -2.48 3.37
N VAL A 125 -12.20 -1.88 4.57
CA VAL A 125 -12.48 -0.46 4.73
C VAL A 125 -11.44 0.43 4.05
N TRP A 126 -10.16 0.06 4.13
CA TRP A 126 -9.10 0.80 3.46
C TRP A 126 -9.22 0.74 1.95
N ALA A 127 -9.47 -0.44 1.37
CA ALA A 127 -9.63 -0.60 -0.06
C ALA A 127 -10.84 0.21 -0.59
N LEU A 128 -11.95 0.25 0.14
CA LEU A 128 -13.11 1.09 -0.21
C LEU A 128 -12.82 2.59 -0.11
N ALA A 129 -12.10 3.01 0.92
CA ALA A 129 -11.70 4.41 1.09
C ALA A 129 -10.77 4.86 -0.06
N ASP A 130 -9.82 4.00 -0.45
CA ASP A 130 -8.92 4.26 -1.56
C ASP A 130 -9.67 4.30 -2.90
N ALA A 131 -10.62 3.38 -3.13
CA ALA A 131 -11.43 3.37 -4.34
C ALA A 131 -12.30 4.63 -4.46
N ALA A 132 -12.94 5.05 -3.37
CA ALA A 132 -13.72 6.29 -3.32
C ALA A 132 -12.85 7.53 -3.61
N TRP A 133 -11.62 7.56 -3.08
CA TRP A 133 -10.68 8.64 -3.37
C TRP A 133 -10.28 8.67 -4.85
N VAL A 134 -10.01 7.52 -5.47
CA VAL A 134 -9.73 7.43 -6.91
C VAL A 134 -10.89 7.97 -7.74
N ASP A 135 -12.14 7.65 -7.38
CA ASP A 135 -13.32 8.19 -8.05
C ASP A 135 -13.47 9.71 -7.84
N ALA A 136 -13.12 10.23 -6.66
CA ALA A 136 -13.12 11.67 -6.39
C ALA A 136 -12.12 12.40 -7.30
N VAL A 137 -10.91 11.87 -7.43
CA VAL A 137 -9.86 12.39 -8.34
C VAL A 137 -10.34 12.36 -9.80
N ALA A 138 -11.07 11.33 -10.19
CA ALA A 138 -11.61 11.17 -11.55
C ALA A 138 -12.90 11.97 -11.82
N GLY A 139 -13.50 12.59 -10.80
CA GLY A 139 -14.80 13.27 -10.91
C GLY A 139 -16.01 12.34 -11.00
N HIS A 140 -15.87 11.04 -10.69
CA HIS A 140 -16.95 10.06 -10.71
C HIS A 140 -17.78 10.11 -9.41
N LYS A 141 -18.49 11.22 -9.20
CA LYS A 141 -19.20 11.51 -7.94
C LYS A 141 -20.16 10.40 -7.48
N ILE A 142 -20.96 9.84 -8.39
CA ILE A 142 -21.96 8.80 -8.05
C ILE A 142 -21.28 7.53 -7.52
N ASP A 143 -20.19 7.14 -8.15
CA ASP A 143 -19.42 5.95 -7.82
C ASP A 143 -18.67 6.14 -6.49
N MET A 144 -18.06 7.31 -6.28
CA MET A 144 -17.49 7.72 -4.99
C MET A 144 -18.54 7.64 -3.86
N GLU A 145 -19.71 8.26 -4.03
CA GLU A 145 -20.76 8.29 -3.00
C GLU A 145 -21.26 6.89 -2.64
N ARG A 146 -21.42 6.00 -3.63
CA ARG A 146 -21.81 4.60 -3.40
C ARG A 146 -20.79 3.86 -2.52
N ARG A 147 -19.50 4.05 -2.80
CA ARG A 147 -18.42 3.43 -2.01
C ARG A 147 -18.34 4.02 -0.61
N LEU A 148 -18.54 5.33 -0.45
CA LEU A 148 -18.61 5.98 0.86
C LEU A 148 -19.80 5.48 1.69
N GLN A 149 -20.96 5.27 1.09
CA GLN A 149 -22.11 4.68 1.80
C GLN A 149 -21.83 3.24 2.27
N ARG A 150 -21.16 2.42 1.45
CA ARG A 150 -20.71 1.08 1.89
C ARG A 150 -19.69 1.19 3.03
N LEU A 151 -18.71 2.07 2.89
CA LEU A 151 -17.69 2.31 3.90
C LEU A 151 -18.29 2.72 5.25
N MET A 152 -19.26 3.64 5.26
CA MET A 152 -19.90 4.10 6.50
C MET A 152 -20.54 2.94 7.28
N ARG A 153 -21.24 2.04 6.61
CA ARG A 153 -21.84 0.85 7.26
C ARG A 153 -20.79 -0.06 7.90
N LEU A 154 -19.59 -0.14 7.32
CA LEU A 154 -18.49 -0.94 7.88
C LEU A 154 -17.81 -0.22 9.05
N LEU A 155 -17.72 1.11 9.01
CA LEU A 155 -17.16 1.90 10.11
C LEU A 155 -18.01 1.81 11.39
N ASP A 156 -19.31 1.57 11.25
CA ASP A 156 -20.24 1.33 12.37
C ASP A 156 -20.10 -0.08 12.97
N SER A 157 -19.26 -0.94 12.39
CA SER A 157 -19.03 -2.29 12.90
C SER A 157 -18.31 -2.25 14.26
N PRO A 158 -18.78 -3.00 15.27
CA PRO A 158 -18.10 -3.14 16.56
C PRO A 158 -16.81 -3.96 16.46
N TYR A 159 -16.60 -4.68 15.34
CA TYR A 159 -15.42 -5.49 15.10
C TYR A 159 -14.28 -4.74 14.41
N LEU A 160 -14.51 -3.48 14.00
CA LEU A 160 -13.46 -2.66 13.41
C LEU A 160 -12.61 -2.04 14.54
N PRO A 161 -11.27 -2.18 14.52
CA PRO A 161 -10.39 -1.52 15.48
C PRO A 161 -10.58 0.00 15.45
N ASP A 162 -10.57 0.62 16.64
CA ASP A 162 -10.79 2.05 16.80
C ASP A 162 -9.75 2.89 16.04
N GLU A 163 -8.50 2.40 15.99
CA GLU A 163 -7.39 3.02 15.25
C GLU A 163 -7.70 3.10 13.75
N VAL A 164 -8.12 1.97 13.18
CA VAL A 164 -8.49 1.90 11.75
C VAL A 164 -9.69 2.79 11.47
N ARG A 165 -10.70 2.79 12.36
CA ARG A 165 -11.88 3.66 12.24
C ARG A 165 -11.47 5.12 12.19
N GLY A 166 -10.63 5.58 13.12
CA GLY A 166 -10.18 6.97 13.20
C GLY A 166 -9.37 7.40 11.97
N GLU A 167 -8.44 6.57 11.53
CA GLU A 167 -7.59 6.88 10.37
C GLU A 167 -8.38 6.96 9.06
N VAL A 168 -9.30 6.02 8.84
CA VAL A 168 -10.13 5.99 7.63
C VAL A 168 -11.11 7.17 7.63
N GLN A 169 -11.69 7.53 8.77
CA GLN A 169 -12.51 8.74 8.90
C GLN A 169 -11.72 10.02 8.59
N ALA A 170 -10.48 10.14 9.09
CA ALA A 170 -9.61 11.27 8.78
C ALA A 170 -9.26 11.34 7.29
N LYS A 171 -8.99 10.20 6.64
CA LYS A 171 -8.75 10.14 5.19
C LYS A 171 -9.97 10.60 4.39
N ARG A 172 -11.17 10.16 4.76
CA ARG A 172 -12.42 10.59 4.12
C ARG A 172 -12.54 12.12 4.11
N LEU A 173 -12.28 12.77 5.24
CA LEU A 173 -12.39 14.23 5.35
C LEU A 173 -11.39 14.99 4.46
N ARG A 174 -10.21 14.41 4.20
CA ARG A 174 -9.20 15.01 3.30
C ARG A 174 -9.53 14.84 1.82
N GLY A 175 -10.25 13.78 1.46
CA GLY A 175 -10.58 13.46 0.06
C GLY A 175 -11.81 14.17 -0.50
N VAL A 176 -12.60 14.86 0.32
CA VAL A 176 -13.77 15.63 -0.13
C VAL A 176 -13.30 17.03 -0.54
N PRO A 177 -13.41 17.43 -1.82
CA PRO A 177 -13.15 18.80 -2.21
C PRO A 177 -14.12 19.71 -1.46
N THR A 178 -13.57 20.58 -0.60
CA THR A 178 -14.29 21.45 0.34
C THR A 178 -15.26 22.43 -0.34
N GLY A 179 -15.23 22.52 -1.67
CA GLY A 179 -16.13 23.37 -2.48
C GLY A 179 -17.59 22.93 -2.55
N GLN A 180 -17.99 21.77 -2.00
CA GLN A 180 -19.40 21.32 -2.03
C GLN A 180 -20.09 21.20 -0.66
N MET A 181 -19.41 21.47 0.46
CA MET A 181 -20.07 21.47 1.77
C MET A 181 -20.85 22.75 2.09
N VAL A 182 -20.72 23.80 1.28
CA VAL A 182 -21.37 25.11 1.54
C VAL A 182 -22.75 25.24 0.88
N ALA A 183 -23.18 24.30 0.03
CA ALA A 183 -24.44 24.41 -0.70
C ALA A 183 -25.66 23.75 -0.02
N ALA A 184 -25.48 23.01 1.08
CA ALA A 184 -26.58 22.26 1.72
C ALA A 184 -27.26 22.98 2.90
N THR A 185 -26.83 24.20 3.26
CA THR A 185 -27.38 24.95 4.41
C THR A 185 -27.92 26.35 4.08
N SER A 186 -28.01 26.74 2.80
CA SER A 186 -28.63 28.00 2.40
C SER A 186 -29.82 27.76 1.49
N GLY A 187 -30.94 27.38 2.10
CA GLY A 187 -32.22 27.15 1.42
C GLY A 187 -33.37 27.10 2.42
N SER A 188 -33.42 28.06 3.33
CA SER A 188 -34.52 28.24 4.29
C SER A 188 -34.63 29.71 4.67
N HIS A 189 -35.13 30.54 3.76
CA HIS A 189 -35.88 31.77 4.08
C HIS A 189 -36.77 32.13 2.90
#